data_AF-A7VFU7-F1
#
_entry.id   AF-A7VFU7-F1
#
_cell.length_a   1.000
_cell.length_b   1.000
_cell.length_c   1.000
_cell.angle_alpha   90.00
_cell.angle_beta   90.00
_cell.angle_gamma   90.00
#
_symmetry.space_group_name_H-M   'P 1'
#
loop_
_entity.id
_entity.type
_entity.pdbx_description
1 polymer ?
#
loop_
_entity_poly.entity_id
_entity_poly.type
_entity_poly.pdbx_seq_one_letter_code
_entity_poly.pdbx_strand_id
1 'polypeptide(L)'
;MPLLDTRNGKDLMGTFIADLVLQILSFVAQNERENIRKRQAQGIAVAKAQGVKFGRPEIMLPENFGELVREWEKKRLPLSEVLNVCKMSEATFYRKLSEYRLLQQR
;
A
#
# COMPACT_ATOMS: atom_id res chain seq x y z
N MET A 1 28.51 20.12 15.14
CA MET A 1 29.35 20.97 14.29
C MET A 1 29.53 22.31 14.98
N PRO A 2 30.75 22.79 15.25
CA PRO A 2 30.97 24.04 15.99
C PRO A 2 30.36 25.28 15.31
N LEU A 3 30.24 25.28 13.97
CA LEU A 3 29.60 26.37 13.20
C LEU A 3 28.06 26.42 13.33
N LEU A 4 27.43 25.32 13.74
CA LEU A 4 25.99 25.19 13.96
C LEU A 4 25.64 25.18 15.45
N ASP A 5 26.63 25.43 16.31
CA ASP A 5 26.44 25.41 17.74
C ASP A 5 25.81 26.73 18.20
N THR A 6 24.48 26.76 18.26
CA THR A 6 23.69 27.94 18.67
C THR A 6 23.91 28.36 20.12
N ARG A 7 24.75 27.64 20.89
CA ARG A 7 25.14 28.00 22.26
C ARG A 7 26.24 29.06 22.28
N ASN A 8 27.10 29.12 21.26
CA ASN A 8 28.26 30.01 21.19
C ASN A 8 28.25 30.80 19.87
N GLY A 9 27.69 32.02 19.87
CA GLY A 9 27.63 32.88 18.67
C GLY A 9 26.24 33.50 18.44
N LYS A 10 25.75 34.29 19.40
CA LYS A 10 24.47 35.02 19.32
C LYS A 10 24.58 36.38 18.62
N ASP A 11 25.59 36.57 17.78
CA ASP A 11 25.67 37.77 16.96
C ASP A 11 24.87 37.58 15.67
N LEU A 12 24.57 38.70 15.00
CA LEU A 12 23.78 38.72 13.78
C LEU A 12 24.43 37.86 12.68
N MET A 13 25.76 37.84 12.61
CA MET A 13 26.52 37.08 11.61
C MET A 13 26.49 35.58 11.87
N GLY A 14 26.65 35.13 13.12
CA GLY A 14 26.53 33.72 13.48
C GLY A 14 25.13 33.16 13.23
N THR A 15 24.09 33.97 13.51
CA THR A 15 22.69 33.61 13.22
C THR A 15 22.46 33.46 11.71
N PHE A 16 22.94 34.43 10.91
CA PHE A 16 22.84 34.37 9.45
C PHE A 16 23.54 33.14 8.85
N ILE A 17 24.75 32.82 9.31
CA ILE A 17 25.50 31.64 8.85
C ILE A 17 24.76 30.35 9.24
N ALA A 18 24.26 30.26 10.47
CA ALA A 18 23.51 29.10 10.93
C ALA A 18 22.23 28.86 10.10
N ASP A 19 21.48 29.92 9.79
CA ASP A 19 20.27 29.85 8.97
C ASP A 19 20.59 29.40 7.54
N LEU A 20 21.64 29.93 6.92
CA LEU A 20 22.07 29.52 5.59
C LEU A 20 22.49 28.05 5.55
N VAL A 21 23.26 27.59 6.54
CA VAL A 21 23.66 26.19 6.61
C VAL A 21 22.45 25.28 6.82
N LEU A 22 21.50 25.68 7.66
CA LEU A 22 20.26 24.94 7.86
C LEU A 22 19.43 24.83 6.56
N GLN A 23 19.36 25.91 5.77
CA GLN A 23 18.71 25.91 4.46
C GLN A 23 19.40 24.95 3.49
N ILE A 24 20.73 24.96 3.41
CA ILE A 24 21.49 24.05 2.56
C ILE A 24 21.24 22.59 2.97
N LEU A 25 21.30 22.28 4.26
CA LEU A 25 21.02 20.94 4.77
C LEU A 25 19.58 20.50 4.45
N SER A 26 18.61 21.41 4.57
CA SER A 26 17.22 21.13 4.20
C SER A 26 17.07 20.84 2.72
N PHE A 27 17.76 21.60 1.86
CA PHE A 27 17.78 21.37 0.42
C PHE A 27 18.40 20.01 0.07
N VAL A 28 19.56 19.67 0.66
CA VAL A 28 20.22 18.38 0.44
C VAL A 28 19.32 17.23 0.87
N ALA A 29 18.68 17.34 2.04
CA ALA A 29 17.76 16.32 2.53
C ALA A 29 16.54 16.13 1.61
N GLN A 30 15.98 17.22 1.10
CA GLN A 30 14.86 17.17 0.14
C GLN A 30 15.28 16.52 -1.18
N ASN A 31 16.44 16.91 -1.73
CA ASN A 31 16.97 16.34 -2.97
C ASN A 31 17.20 14.83 -2.82
N GLU A 32 17.80 14.38 -1.71
CA GLU A 32 18.01 12.95 -1.49
C GLU A 32 16.68 12.18 -1.37
N ARG A 33 15.67 12.76 -0.69
CA ARG A 33 14.33 12.16 -0.61
C ARG A 33 13.72 11.97 -1.99
N GLU A 34 13.87 12.94 -2.88
CA GLU A 34 13.41 12.84 -4.26
C GLU A 34 14.17 11.78 -5.06
N ASN A 35 15.49 11.70 -4.88
CA ASN A 35 16.33 10.70 -5.56
C ASN A 35 16.01 9.27 -5.11
N ILE A 36 15.74 9.05 -3.83
CA ILE A 36 15.29 7.75 -3.31
C ILE A 36 13.95 7.37 -3.95
N ARG A 37 12.98 8.29 -4.02
CA ARG A 37 11.67 8.05 -4.65
C ARG A 37 11.79 7.74 -6.15
N LYS A 38 12.63 8.47 -6.87
CA LYS A 38 12.91 8.21 -8.30
C LYS A 38 13.47 6.80 -8.50
N ARG A 39 14.48 6.41 -7.72
CA ARG A 39 15.07 5.06 -7.77
C ARG A 39 14.08 3.97 -7.38
N GLN A 40 13.25 4.20 -6.37
CA GLN A 40 12.19 3.27 -5.98
C GLN A 40 11.17 3.08 -7.11
N ALA A 41 10.73 4.16 -7.75
CA ALA A 41 9.80 4.09 -8.88
C ALA A 41 10.39 3.31 -10.06
N GLN A 42 11.67 3.53 -10.37
CA GLN A 42 12.40 2.76 -11.38
C GLN A 42 12.44 1.27 -11.03
N GLY A 43 12.77 0.92 -9.77
CA GLY A 43 12.77 -0.47 -9.31
C GLY A 43 11.40 -1.13 -9.39
N ILE A 44 10.33 -0.43 -9.01
CA ILE A 44 8.95 -0.92 -9.14
C ILE A 44 8.59 -1.14 -10.62
N ALA A 45 9.00 -0.24 -11.52
CA ALA A 45 8.75 -0.38 -12.95
C ALA A 45 9.42 -1.64 -13.52
N VAL A 46 10.68 -1.89 -13.17
CA VAL A 46 11.40 -3.12 -13.56
C VAL A 46 10.70 -4.36 -13.01
N ALA A 47 10.35 -4.38 -11.73
CA ALA A 47 9.67 -5.51 -11.11
C ALA A 47 8.30 -5.79 -11.76
N LYS A 48 7.52 -4.75 -12.07
CA LYS A 48 6.26 -4.89 -12.81
C LYS A 48 6.48 -5.46 -14.21
N ALA A 49 7.51 -5.01 -14.93
CA ALA A 49 7.85 -5.55 -16.25
C ALA A 49 8.27 -7.03 -16.19
N GLN A 50 8.86 -7.47 -15.06
CA GLN A 50 9.17 -8.87 -14.78
C GLN A 50 7.96 -9.69 -14.28
N GLY A 51 6.76 -9.09 -14.21
CA GLY A 51 5.55 -9.78 -13.79
C GLY A 51 5.37 -9.89 -12.27
N VAL A 52 6.15 -9.17 -11.46
CA VAL A 52 5.97 -9.16 -10.01
C VAL A 52 4.62 -8.53 -9.67
N LYS A 53 3.73 -9.33 -9.06
CA LYS A 53 2.43 -8.86 -8.57
C LYS A 53 2.61 -8.14 -7.23
N PHE A 54 2.40 -6.83 -7.24
CA PHE A 54 2.39 -6.00 -6.02
C PHE A 54 1.01 -5.99 -5.35
N GLY A 55 1.01 -5.57 -4.08
CA GLY A 55 -0.21 -5.43 -3.28
C GLY A 55 -0.49 -6.67 -2.42
N ARG A 56 -1.63 -6.63 -1.73
CA ARG A 56 -2.05 -7.74 -0.87
C ARG A 56 -2.41 -8.96 -1.75
N PRO A 57 -1.94 -10.18 -1.41
CA PRO A 57 -2.39 -11.39 -2.08
C PRO A 57 -3.91 -11.50 -2.04
N GLU A 58 -4.50 -11.91 -3.16
CA GLU A 58 -5.94 -12.13 -3.25
C GLU A 58 -6.33 -13.40 -2.49
N ILE A 59 -7.51 -13.37 -1.87
CA ILE A 59 -8.11 -14.58 -1.32
C ILE A 59 -8.61 -15.41 -2.50
N MET A 60 -8.08 -16.63 -2.64
CA MET A 60 -8.53 -17.58 -3.65
C MET A 60 -9.94 -18.05 -3.32
N LEU A 61 -10.78 -18.16 -4.35
CA LEU A 61 -12.10 -18.75 -4.21
C LEU A 61 -11.94 -20.28 -4.06
N PRO A 62 -12.70 -20.92 -3.16
CA PRO A 62 -12.80 -22.37 -3.14
C PRO A 62 -13.27 -22.91 -4.50
N GLU A 63 -12.81 -24.09 -4.92
CA GLU A 63 -13.25 -24.71 -6.18
C GLU A 63 -14.78 -24.92 -6.21
N ASN A 64 -15.38 -25.23 -5.06
CA ASN A 64 -16.81 -25.41 -4.87
C ASN A 64 -17.59 -24.10 -4.64
N PHE A 65 -17.00 -22.93 -4.88
CA PHE A 65 -17.65 -21.64 -4.60
C PHE A 65 -19.00 -21.49 -5.33
N GLY A 66 -19.10 -21.94 -6.58
CA GLY A 66 -20.36 -21.88 -7.33
C GLY A 66 -21.47 -22.75 -6.73
N GLU A 67 -21.13 -23.90 -6.15
CA GLU A 67 -22.09 -24.76 -5.43
C GLU A 67 -22.54 -24.13 -4.12
N LEU A 68 -21.59 -23.59 -3.35
CA LEU A 68 -21.87 -22.88 -2.10
C LEU A 68 -22.81 -21.70 -2.33
N VAL A 69 -22.57 -20.91 -3.39
CA VAL A 69 -23.46 -19.79 -3.77
C VAL A 69 -24.85 -20.31 -4.11
N ARG A 70 -24.99 -21.39 -4.90
CA ARG A 70 -26.30 -21.94 -5.25
C ARG A 70 -27.08 -22.43 -4.04
N GLU A 71 -26.45 -23.16 -3.12
CA GLU A 71 -27.15 -23.69 -1.94
C GLU A 71 -27.47 -22.58 -0.92
N TRP A 72 -26.62 -21.55 -0.83
CA TRP A 72 -26.90 -20.34 -0.06
C TRP A 72 -28.07 -19.52 -0.66
N GLU A 73 -28.11 -19.32 -1.98
CA GLU A 73 -29.20 -18.63 -2.68
C GLU A 73 -30.55 -19.35 -2.53
N LYS A 74 -30.52 -20.70 -2.48
CA LYS A 74 -31.69 -21.53 -2.15
C LYS A 74 -32.06 -21.52 -0.66
N LYS A 75 -31.35 -20.76 0.17
CA LYS A 75 -31.49 -20.69 1.64
C LYS A 75 -31.32 -22.05 2.35
N ARG A 76 -30.57 -22.97 1.74
CA ARG A 76 -30.28 -24.29 2.31
C ARG A 76 -29.03 -24.29 3.18
N LEU A 77 -28.15 -23.32 2.96
CA LEU A 77 -26.93 -23.11 3.74
C LEU A 77 -26.95 -21.70 4.34
N PRO A 78 -26.76 -21.52 5.65
CA PRO A 78 -26.70 -20.19 6.25
C PRO A 78 -25.41 -19.47 5.87
N LEU A 79 -25.45 -18.14 5.83
CA LEU A 79 -24.29 -17.31 5.46
C LEU A 79 -23.08 -17.59 6.34
N SER A 80 -23.26 -17.78 7.65
CA SER A 80 -22.17 -18.09 8.59
C SER A 80 -21.37 -19.33 8.20
N GLU A 81 -22.03 -20.39 7.76
CA GLU A 81 -21.37 -21.62 7.30
C GLU A 81 -20.61 -21.38 5.99
N VAL A 82 -21.19 -20.64 5.05
CA VAL A 82 -20.50 -20.26 3.80
C VAL A 82 -19.22 -19.48 4.10
N LEU A 83 -19.28 -18.51 5.01
CA LEU A 83 -18.12 -17.69 5.39
C LEU A 83 -17.03 -18.52 6.07
N ASN A 84 -17.40 -19.48 6.91
CA ASN A 84 -16.47 -20.40 7.56
C ASN A 84 -15.77 -21.31 6.54
N VAL A 85 -16.52 -21.89 5.60
CA VAL A 85 -15.95 -22.74 4.54
C VAL A 85 -15.05 -21.93 3.60
N CYS A 86 -15.50 -20.73 3.22
CA CYS A 86 -14.75 -19.83 2.35
C CYS A 86 -13.57 -19.12 3.06
N LYS A 87 -13.47 -19.24 4.39
CA LYS A 87 -12.46 -18.58 5.24
C LYS A 87 -12.32 -17.08 4.95
N MET A 88 -13.44 -16.38 4.78
CA MET A 88 -13.44 -14.96 4.45
C MET A 88 -14.53 -14.19 5.19
N SER A 89 -14.34 -12.88 5.33
CA SER A 89 -15.35 -12.00 5.92
C SER A 89 -16.56 -11.85 5.01
N GLU A 90 -17.70 -11.48 5.61
CA GLU A 90 -18.94 -11.20 4.88
C GLU A 90 -18.76 -10.18 3.75
N ALA A 91 -18.06 -9.08 4.02
CA ALA A 91 -17.76 -8.07 3.00
C ALA A 91 -16.93 -8.64 1.84
N THR A 92 -15.98 -9.55 2.13
CA THR A 92 -15.18 -10.20 1.09
C THR A 92 -16.02 -11.17 0.26
N PHE A 93 -16.92 -11.91 0.91
CA PHE A 93 -17.85 -12.82 0.26
C PHE A 93 -18.76 -12.09 -0.73
N TYR A 94 -19.42 -11.01 -0.32
CA TYR A 94 -20.30 -10.26 -1.23
C TYR A 94 -19.55 -9.62 -2.40
N ARG A 95 -18.33 -9.12 -2.18
CA ARG A 95 -17.47 -8.62 -3.26
C ARG A 95 -17.15 -9.73 -4.26
N LYS A 96 -16.74 -10.91 -3.77
CA LYS A 96 -16.42 -12.06 -4.63
C LYS A 96 -17.65 -12.64 -5.33
N LEU A 97 -18.82 -12.60 -4.69
CA LEU A 97 -20.09 -12.97 -5.30
C LEU A 97 -20.46 -12.04 -6.47
N SER A 98 -20.26 -10.73 -6.30
CA SER A 98 -20.50 -9.76 -7.38
C SER A 98 -19.56 -9.99 -8.56
N GLU A 99 -18.27 -10.18 -8.30
CA GLU A 99 -17.27 -10.54 -9.33
C GLU A 99 -17.65 -11.84 -10.05
N TYR A 100 -18.03 -12.88 -9.32
CA TYR A 100 -18.45 -14.16 -9.86
C TYR A 100 -19.67 -14.04 -10.80
N ARG A 101 -20.70 -13.29 -10.38
CA ARG A 101 -21.90 -13.09 -11.21
C ARG A 101 -21.61 -12.33 -12.51
N LEU A 102 -20.72 -11.34 -12.47
CA LEU A 102 -20.30 -10.61 -13.67
C LEU A 102 -19.55 -11.52 -14.66
N LEU A 103 -18.72 -12.44 -14.16
CA LEU A 103 -18.01 -13.42 -14.99
C LEU A 103 -18.95 -14.42 -15.66
N GLN A 104 -20.06 -14.80 -15.02
CA GLN A 104 -21.04 -15.74 -15.56
C GLN A 104 -22.00 -15.11 -16.60
N GLN A 105 -22.05 -13.77 -16.69
CA GLN A 105 -22.87 -13.04 -17.68
C GLN A 105 -22.11 -12.72 -18.97
N ARG A 106 -20.79 -12.93 -19.00
CA ARG A 106 -19.94 -12.80 -20.19
C ARG A 106 -19.76 -14.14 -20.88
#